data_AF-A0A392SBM2-F1
#
_entry.id   AF-A0A392SBM2-F1
#
_cell.length_a   1.000
_cell.length_b   1.000
_cell.length_c   1.000
_cell.angle_alpha   90.00
_cell.angle_beta   90.00
_cell.angle_gamma   90.00
#
_symmetry.space_group_name_H-M   'P 1'
#
loop_
_entity.id
_entity.type
_entity.pdbx_description
1 polymer ?
#
loop_
_entity_poly.entity_id
_entity_poly.type
_entity_poly.pdbx_seq_one_letter_code
_entity_poly.pdbx_strand_id
1 'polypeptide(L)' 'MSGLKVNFNKSLLVEVNIPDSWLHEAASALCCKVGKMPFLYLGLSIGGDPRRLVFWEPMFACIKN' A
#
# COMPACT_ATOMS: atom_id res chain seq x y z
N MET A 1 4.52 20.67 -21.23
CA MET A 1 4.82 19.73 -20.14
C MET A 1 3.52 19.03 -19.72
N SER A 2 3.30 17.77 -20.10
CA SER A 2 2.29 16.94 -19.42
C SER A 2 3.01 16.14 -18.34
N GLY A 3 3.08 16.69 -17.13
CA GLY A 3 3.63 15.98 -15.97
C GLY A 3 2.55 15.14 -15.31
N LEU A 4 2.84 13.86 -15.03
CA LEU A 4 1.99 13.06 -14.14
C LEU A 4 2.05 13.68 -12.74
N LYS A 5 0.88 14.07 -12.20
CA LYS A 5 0.75 14.57 -10.83
C LYS A 5 0.30 13.44 -9.91
N VAL A 6 1.05 13.21 -8.83
CA VAL A 6 0.67 12.27 -7.77
C VAL A 6 -0.60 12.76 -7.09
N ASN A 7 -1.55 11.84 -6.87
CA ASN A 7 -2.80 12.12 -6.16
C ASN A 7 -2.73 11.58 -4.73
N PHE A 8 -2.28 12.41 -3.79
CA PHE A 8 -2.12 12.02 -2.38
C PHE A 8 -3.42 11.57 -1.71
N ASN A 9 -4.58 12.06 -2.15
CA ASN A 9 -5.87 11.61 -1.66
C ASN A 9 -6.19 10.14 -2.03
N LYS A 10 -5.54 9.61 -3.09
CA LYS A 10 -5.58 8.19 -3.45
C LYS A 10 -4.38 7.40 -2.93
N SER A 11 -3.39 8.06 -2.33
CA SER A 11 -2.21 7.42 -1.79
C SER A 11 -2.44 6.93 -0.36
N LEU A 12 -1.70 5.87 0.00
CA LEU A 12 -1.62 5.31 1.34
C LEU A 12 -0.17 5.41 1.82
N LEU A 13 0.04 5.86 3.06
CA LEU A 13 1.33 5.85 3.75
C LEU A 13 1.35 4.68 4.72
N VAL A 14 2.38 3.84 4.67
CA VAL A 14 2.50 2.63 5.51
C VAL A 14 3.84 2.68 6.24
N GLU A 15 3.82 2.37 7.52
CA GLU A 15 5.01 2.31 8.36
C GLU A 15 5.89 1.10 8.08
N VAL A 16 7.21 1.30 8.20
CA VAL A 16 8.21 0.23 8.24
C VAL A 16 9.23 0.60 9.30
N ASN A 17 9.17 -0.06 10.46
CA ASN A 17 10.12 0.14 11.57
C ASN A 17 10.23 1.60 12.06
N ILE A 18 9.10 2.29 12.13
CA ILE A 18 8.98 3.67 12.64
C ILE A 18 7.83 3.73 13.67
N PRO A 19 7.81 4.72 14.57
CA PRO A 19 6.70 4.88 15.50
C PRO A 19 5.44 5.43 14.80
N ASP A 20 4.27 4.96 15.22
CA ASP A 20 2.96 5.39 14.70
C ASP A 20 2.78 6.92 14.75
N SER A 21 3.33 7.59 15.76
CA SER A 21 3.23 9.05 15.91
C SER A 21 3.81 9.77 14.70
N TRP A 22 4.98 9.33 14.22
CA TRP A 22 5.62 9.92 13.05
C TRP A 22 4.87 9.59 11.76
N LEU A 23 4.32 8.38 11.64
CA LEU A 23 3.49 7.98 10.51
C LEU A 23 2.26 8.89 10.38
N HIS A 24 1.59 9.17 11.51
CA HIS A 24 0.42 10.04 11.55
C HIS A 24 0.77 11.50 11.20
N GLU A 25 1.88 12.02 11.72
CA GLU A 25 2.39 13.35 11.37
C GLU A 25 2.69 13.47 9.87
N ALA A 26 3.40 12.49 9.30
CA ALA A 26 3.75 12.46 7.89
C ALA A 26 2.51 12.33 6.98
N ALA A 27 1.56 11.47 7.34
CA ALA A 27 0.31 11.31 6.58
C ALA A 27 -0.54 12.59 6.60
N SER A 28 -0.58 13.30 7.75
CA SER A 28 -1.25 14.59 7.88
C SER A 28 -0.57 15.66 7.02
N ALA A 29 0.76 15.72 7.02
CA ALA A 29 1.51 16.69 6.21
C ALA A 29 1.31 16.46 4.69
N LEU A 30 1.14 15.21 4.28
CA LEU A 30 0.92 14.84 2.88
C LEU A 30 -0.55 14.80 2.46
N CYS A 31 -1.48 15.01 3.40
CA CYS A 31 -2.93 14.84 3.20
C CYS A 31 -3.29 13.47 2.56
N CYS A 32 -2.64 12.40 3.02
CA CYS A 32 -2.88 11.04 2.54
C CYS A 32 -3.38 10.12 3.66
N LYS A 33 -3.85 8.93 3.31
CA LYS A 33 -4.41 7.97 4.27
C LYS A 33 -3.29 7.15 4.91
N VAL A 34 -3.43 6.83 6.19
CA VAL A 34 -2.56 5.84 6.85
C VAL A 34 -3.04 4.43 6.48
N GLY A 35 -2.13 3.59 6.00
CA GLY A 35 -2.34 2.17 5.74
C GLY A 35 -1.61 1.30 6.77
N LYS A 36 -1.94 0.00 6.78
CA LYS A 36 -1.34 -0.99 7.67
C LYS A 36 -0.83 -2.18 6.87
N MET A 37 0.22 -2.82 7.36
CA MET A 37 0.79 -4.03 6.76
C MET A 37 0.13 -5.30 7.35
N PRO A 38 -0.08 -6.38 6.57
CA PRO A 38 0.00 -6.44 5.11
C PRO A 38 -1.22 -5.78 4.43
N PHE A 39 -1.07 -5.30 3.20
CA PHE A 39 -2.16 -4.71 2.40
C PHE A 39 -2.13 -5.18 0.95
N LEU A 40 -3.24 -5.02 0.22
CA LEU A 40 -3.34 -5.35 -1.21
C LEU A 40 -3.07 -4.11 -2.06
N TYR A 41 -2.18 -4.24 -3.04
CA TYR A 41 -1.90 -3.24 -4.06
C TYR A 41 -1.93 -3.89 -5.44
N LEU A 42 -2.86 -3.45 -6.29
CA LEU A 42 -3.06 -3.99 -7.65
C LEU A 42 -3.19 -5.53 -7.69
N GLY A 43 -3.87 -6.11 -6.69
CA GLY A 43 -4.04 -7.57 -6.57
C GLY A 43 -2.87 -8.31 -5.93
N LEU A 44 -1.76 -7.64 -5.62
CA LEU A 44 -0.62 -8.23 -4.92
C LEU A 44 -0.66 -7.89 -3.42
N SER A 45 -0.45 -8.88 -2.55
CA SER A 45 -0.29 -8.60 -1.12
C SER A 45 1.13 -8.10 -0.83
N ILE A 46 1.24 -6.89 -0.32
CA ILE A 46 2.50 -6.28 0.12
C ILE A 46 2.71 -6.63 1.59
N GLY A 47 3.92 -7.07 1.94
CA GLY A 47 4.31 -7.46 3.30
C GLY A 47 3.81 -8.84 3.77
N GLY A 48 3.16 -9.61 2.89
CA GLY A 48 2.86 -11.03 3.15
C GLY A 48 4.06 -11.96 2.89
N ASP A 49 3.94 -13.23 3.24
CA ASP A 49 4.99 -14.25 2.99
C ASP A 49 4.85 -14.85 1.57
N PRO A 50 5.76 -14.54 0.62
CA PRO A 50 5.67 -15.03 -0.75
C PRO A 50 5.88 -16.55 -0.87
N ARG A 51 6.31 -17.24 0.18
CA ARG A 51 6.47 -18.72 0.18
C ARG A 51 5.14 -19.44 0.38
N ARG A 52 4.08 -18.76 0.83
CA ARG A 52 2.77 -19.37 1.10
C ARG A 52 1.88 -19.23 -0.14
N LEU A 53 1.20 -20.30 -0.54
CA LEU A 53 0.30 -20.27 -1.71
C LEU A 53 -0.83 -19.23 -1.58
N VAL A 54 -1.37 -19.05 -0.38
CA VAL A 54 -2.40 -18.04 -0.06
C VAL A 54 -1.97 -16.60 -0.39
N PHE A 55 -0.67 -16.30 -0.41
CA PHE A 55 -0.15 -14.99 -0.81
C PHE A 55 -0.46 -14.65 -2.27
N TRP A 56 -0.49 -15.67 -3.14
CA TRP A 56 -0.64 -15.55 -4.58
C TRP A 56 -2.10 -15.66 -5.04
N GLU A 57 -3.02 -16.11 -4.18
CA GLU A 57 -4.44 -16.26 -4.53
C GLU A 57 -5.09 -15.00 -5.11
N PRO A 58 -4.89 -13.79 -4.54
CA PRO A 58 -5.50 -12.57 -5.10
C PRO A 58 -4.94 -12.23 -6.49
N MET A 59 -3.67 -12.53 -6.76
CA MET A 59 -3.09 -12.31 -8.09
C MET A 59 -3.64 -13.28 -9.14
N PHE A 60 -3.81 -14.55 -8.78
CA PHE A 60 -4.41 -15.53 -9.69
C PHE A 60 -5.87 -15.17 -10.01
N ALA A 61 -6.62 -14.58 -9.08
CA ALA A 61 -7.96 -14.08 -9.34
C ALA A 61 -7.97 -12.92 -10.36
N CYS A 62 -6.96 -12.06 -10.34
CA CYS A 62 -6.83 -10.96 -11.31
C CYS A 62 -6.43 -11.42 -12.71
N ILE A 63 -5.64 -12.49 -12.86
CA ILE A 63 -5.13 -12.98 -14.17
C ILE A 63 -6.19 -13.75 -14.97
N LYS A 64 -7.17 -14.38 -14.31
CA LYS A 64 -8.16 -15.25 -14.96
C LYS A 64 -9.32 -14.50 -15.66
N ASN A 65 -9.24 -13.18 -15.81
CA ASN A 65 -10.24 -12.34 -16.49
C ASN A 65 -9.69 -11.76 -17.80
#